data_AF-A0ABD3QE28-F1
#
_entry.id   AF-A0ABD3QE28-F1
#
_cell.length_a   1.000
_cell.length_b   1.000
_cell.length_c   1.000
_cell.angle_alpha   90.00
_cell.angle_beta   90.00
_cell.angle_gamma   90.00
#
_symmetry.space_group_name_H-M   'P 1'
#
loop_
_entity.id
_entity.type
_entity.pdbx_description
1 polymer ?
#
loop_
_entity_poly.entity_id
_entity_poly.type
_entity_poly.pdbx_seq_one_letter_code
_entity_poly.pdbx_strand_id
1 'polypeptide(L)'
;MEHLLTQASTELSIRSQVEATLTALLHDVETAHALEQALHAHNVQHDLRERYDALRLRYEEREAVWEAERREKERLGVAFLEELVRWSARGVREERERRAMEMQLQRLMAEREEGAGMVGVEAEDTVDQEVGQASSVKEDDRNAETVVDEVGEKHDAATSDKQGPIEHATQDDTIYPHQFNEATLMTIFAFLDPLDVMNFAQINKAMFSRINELFGMGGSAGNSDSNEAAANVSTDATVSNASNVDVSTIRPPLPPTSAASAPVVAPSSASVTSMSSTPSTGAAPKTSPKLFAMPSPSIPSIVGGPSSGSSWLSRFGATADSTSAASTTPSTKNTPPTHARSPSSSSIGSTTVPSSDPEIKLNATMANSMAAKLTPAELSIILRMREKLQKCEADAARWRQEKEDAVAKLASVEAVKEFLVTKVRDAEARVEVQREEMEEVQRKNLVDQEVIVFLDEKVNRLEKEVKDVKSREASTKQEAADIVAKNEKKVRVLSDMLRFEREQMASNEKEWKNTKKVLVKEVKSCRAHIVSLEAELEG
;
A
#
# COMPACT_ATOMS: atom_id res chain seq x y z
N MET A 1 -68.57 -41.46 62.98
CA MET A 1 -67.14 -41.12 63.19
C MET A 1 -66.23 -41.80 62.17
N GLU A 2 -66.40 -43.09 61.87
CA GLU A 2 -65.54 -43.81 60.91
C GLU A 2 -65.49 -43.19 59.50
N HIS A 3 -66.61 -42.69 58.97
CA HIS A 3 -66.64 -42.01 57.67
C HIS A 3 -65.78 -40.73 57.65
N LEU A 4 -65.75 -39.95 58.73
CA LEU A 4 -64.95 -38.72 58.82
C LEU A 4 -63.46 -39.03 58.92
N LEU A 5 -63.09 -40.10 59.63
CA LEU A 5 -61.70 -40.59 59.69
C LEU A 5 -61.22 -41.10 58.33
N THR A 6 -62.08 -41.82 57.61
CA THR A 6 -61.77 -42.31 56.26
C THR A 6 -61.59 -41.14 55.29
N GLN A 7 -62.51 -40.17 55.33
CA GLN A 7 -62.40 -38.96 54.51
C GLN A 7 -61.12 -38.17 54.83
N ALA A 8 -60.82 -37.93 56.10
CA ALA A 8 -59.59 -37.25 56.52
C ALA A 8 -58.33 -38.00 56.06
N SER A 9 -58.32 -39.34 56.12
CA SER A 9 -57.21 -40.16 55.61
C SER A 9 -57.04 -40.02 54.09
N THR A 10 -58.14 -40.00 53.32
CA THR A 10 -58.07 -39.82 51.87
C THR A 10 -57.59 -38.42 51.50
N GLU A 11 -58.05 -37.38 52.21
CA GLU A 11 -57.61 -36.01 52.00
C GLU A 11 -56.11 -35.85 52.33
N LEU A 12 -55.62 -36.49 53.41
CA LEU A 12 -54.21 -36.48 53.76
C LEU A 12 -53.35 -37.18 52.69
N SER A 13 -53.84 -38.31 52.16
CA SER A 13 -53.17 -39.03 51.08
C SER A 13 -53.10 -38.21 49.79
N ILE A 14 -54.19 -37.53 49.42
CA ILE A 14 -54.22 -36.65 48.24
C ILE A 14 -53.24 -35.48 48.44
N ARG A 15 -53.22 -34.86 49.63
CA ARG A 15 -52.26 -33.78 49.93
C ARG A 15 -50.82 -34.26 49.83
N SER A 16 -50.50 -35.42 50.39
CA SER A 16 -49.16 -36.01 50.30
C SER A 16 -48.77 -36.30 48.85
N GLN A 17 -49.70 -36.79 48.02
CA GLN A 17 -49.45 -37.02 46.60
C GLN A 17 -49.25 -35.70 45.84
N VAL A 18 -50.05 -34.67 46.12
CA VAL A 18 -49.88 -33.34 45.52
C VAL A 18 -48.53 -32.75 45.92
N GLU A 19 -48.14 -32.85 47.19
CA GLU A 19 -46.84 -32.39 47.68
C GLU A 19 -45.67 -33.14 47.00
N ALA A 20 -45.79 -34.46 46.83
CA ALA A 20 -44.81 -35.26 46.09
C ALA A 20 -44.73 -34.84 44.60
N THR A 21 -45.85 -34.54 43.96
CA THR A 21 -45.84 -34.04 42.58
C THR A 21 -45.28 -32.63 42.45
N LEU A 22 -45.56 -31.74 43.41
CA LEU A 22 -45.03 -30.38 43.41
C LEU A 22 -43.52 -30.36 43.67
N THR A 23 -43.03 -31.21 44.58
CA THR A 23 -41.59 -31.37 44.81
C THR A 23 -40.87 -31.98 43.61
N ALA A 24 -41.50 -32.94 42.91
CA ALA A 24 -40.98 -33.46 41.65
C ALA A 24 -40.93 -32.38 40.55
N LEU A 25 -42.00 -31.61 40.37
CA LEU A 25 -42.04 -30.50 39.41
C LEU A 25 -41.01 -29.42 39.74
N LEU A 26 -40.82 -29.10 41.01
CA LEU A 26 -39.81 -28.13 41.44
C LEU A 26 -38.40 -28.63 41.12
N HIS A 27 -38.13 -29.93 41.33
CA HIS A 27 -36.87 -30.55 40.94
C HIS A 27 -36.66 -30.55 39.41
N ASP A 28 -37.72 -30.81 38.63
CA ASP A 28 -37.66 -30.75 37.16
C ASP A 28 -37.36 -29.32 36.67
N VAL A 29 -37.91 -28.29 37.32
CA VAL A 29 -37.61 -26.88 37.00
C VAL A 29 -36.17 -26.52 37.37
N GLU A 30 -35.69 -26.96 38.54
CA GLU A 30 -34.30 -26.75 38.97
C GLU A 30 -33.31 -27.44 38.02
N THR A 31 -33.59 -28.67 37.60
CA THR A 31 -32.75 -29.40 36.65
C THR A 31 -32.79 -28.77 35.26
N ALA A 32 -33.95 -28.32 34.78
CA ALA A 32 -34.06 -27.58 33.52
C ALA A 32 -33.25 -26.28 33.56
N HIS A 33 -33.32 -25.51 34.66
CA HIS A 33 -32.55 -24.29 34.81
C HIS A 33 -31.03 -24.58 34.87
N ALA A 34 -30.61 -25.64 35.56
CA ALA A 34 -29.21 -26.06 35.59
C ALA A 34 -28.69 -26.47 34.20
N LEU A 35 -29.53 -27.15 33.40
CA LEU A 35 -29.19 -27.51 32.01
C LEU A 35 -29.10 -26.28 31.11
N GLU A 36 -29.99 -25.30 31.27
CA GLU A 36 -29.94 -24.04 30.53
C GLU A 36 -28.65 -23.26 30.84
N GLN A 37 -28.29 -23.15 32.12
CA GLN A 37 -27.03 -22.54 32.52
C GLN A 37 -25.81 -23.29 31.96
N ALA A 38 -25.83 -24.62 31.98
CA ALA A 38 -24.76 -25.44 31.43
C ALA A 38 -24.64 -25.27 29.90
N LEU A 39 -25.77 -25.23 29.18
CA LEU A 39 -25.81 -24.97 27.74
C LEU A 39 -25.25 -23.58 27.41
N HIS A 40 -25.67 -22.56 28.17
CA HIS A 40 -25.17 -21.20 27.98
C HIS A 40 -23.64 -21.13 28.21
N ALA A 41 -23.14 -21.75 29.29
CA ALA A 41 -21.71 -21.82 29.56
C ALA A 41 -20.94 -22.56 28.44
N HIS A 42 -21.50 -23.65 27.92
CA HIS A 42 -20.90 -24.38 26.80
C HIS A 42 -20.84 -23.54 25.52
N ASN A 43 -21.91 -22.81 25.18
CA ASN A 43 -21.94 -21.93 24.01
C ASN A 43 -20.92 -20.79 24.13
N VAL A 44 -20.82 -20.17 25.30
CA VAL A 44 -19.78 -19.15 25.56
C VAL A 44 -18.37 -19.73 25.40
N GLN A 45 -18.11 -20.95 25.89
CA GLN A 45 -16.82 -21.60 25.68
C GLN A 45 -16.54 -21.92 24.22
N HIS A 46 -17.56 -22.32 23.46
CA HIS A 46 -17.45 -22.58 22.03
C HIS A 46 -17.07 -21.30 21.27
N ASP A 47 -17.78 -20.20 21.51
CA ASP A 47 -17.51 -18.90 20.89
C ASP A 47 -16.09 -18.39 21.20
N LEU A 48 -15.62 -18.60 22.44
CA LEU A 48 -14.26 -18.22 22.83
C LEU A 48 -13.21 -19.08 22.11
N ARG A 49 -13.47 -20.37 21.88
CA ARG A 49 -12.57 -21.24 21.11
C ARG A 49 -12.50 -20.82 19.65
N GLU A 50 -13.63 -20.55 19.01
CA GLU A 50 -13.65 -20.06 17.63
C GLU A 50 -12.90 -18.73 17.48
N ARG A 51 -13.09 -17.79 18.43
CA ARG A 51 -12.35 -16.52 18.44
C ARG A 51 -10.84 -16.73 18.64
N TYR A 52 -10.45 -17.67 19.51
CA TYR A 52 -9.06 -18.01 19.73
C TYR A 52 -8.43 -18.62 18.47
N ASP A 53 -9.10 -19.56 17.83
CA ASP A 53 -8.62 -20.21 16.61
C ASP A 53 -8.53 -19.22 15.44
N ALA A 54 -9.50 -18.32 15.29
CA ALA A 54 -9.45 -17.24 14.30
C ALA A 54 -8.28 -16.28 14.55
N LEU A 55 -8.02 -15.92 15.82
CA LEU A 55 -6.90 -15.06 16.17
C LEU A 55 -5.56 -15.77 15.91
N ARG A 56 -5.46 -17.06 16.25
CA ARG A 56 -4.30 -17.89 15.99
C ARG A 56 -3.97 -17.96 14.49
N LEU A 57 -4.98 -18.21 13.64
CA LEU A 57 -4.80 -18.23 12.19
C LEU A 57 -4.25 -16.91 11.66
N ARG A 58 -4.75 -15.75 12.14
CA ARG A 58 -4.22 -14.42 11.78
C ARG A 58 -2.79 -14.18 12.26
N TYR A 59 -2.36 -14.82 13.34
CA TYR A 59 -0.96 -14.78 13.77
C TYR A 59 -0.08 -15.63 12.86
N GLU A 60 -0.51 -16.86 12.55
CA GLU A 60 0.20 -17.77 11.64
C GLU A 60 0.34 -17.15 10.23
N GLU A 61 -0.70 -16.48 9.71
CA GLU A 61 -0.64 -15.75 8.44
C GLU A 61 0.37 -14.59 8.46
N ARG A 62 0.39 -13.78 9.54
CA ARG A 62 1.36 -12.68 9.67
C ARG A 62 2.79 -13.19 9.80
N GLU A 63 2.99 -14.29 10.53
CA GLU A 63 4.29 -14.94 10.66
C GLU A 63 4.77 -15.49 9.30
N ALA A 64 3.88 -16.12 8.52
CA ALA A 64 4.21 -16.60 7.18
C ALA A 64 4.61 -15.47 6.22
N VAL A 65 3.89 -14.33 6.24
CA VAL A 65 4.24 -13.14 5.44
C VAL A 65 5.61 -12.59 5.85
N TRP A 66 5.86 -12.48 7.14
CA TRP A 66 7.14 -12.00 7.65
C TRP A 66 8.31 -12.93 7.30
N GLU A 67 8.11 -14.24 7.37
CA GLU A 67 9.11 -15.20 6.91
C GLU A 67 9.37 -15.11 5.40
N ALA A 68 8.34 -14.91 4.59
CA ALA A 68 8.49 -14.72 3.14
C ALA A 68 9.29 -13.46 2.83
N GLU A 69 9.00 -12.35 3.52
CA GLU A 69 9.76 -11.11 3.40
C GLU A 69 11.22 -11.27 3.83
N ARG A 70 11.48 -11.98 4.93
CA ARG A 70 12.85 -12.31 5.36
C ARG A 70 13.59 -13.11 4.29
N ARG A 71 12.98 -14.17 3.75
CA ARG A 71 13.59 -14.99 2.70
C ARG A 71 13.88 -14.18 1.43
N GLU A 72 13.01 -13.25 1.06
CA GLU A 72 13.24 -12.37 -0.09
C GLU A 72 14.39 -11.39 0.17
N LYS A 73 14.48 -10.82 1.38
CA LYS A 73 15.63 -9.98 1.79
C LYS A 73 16.94 -10.76 1.76
N GLU A 74 16.94 -12.01 2.23
CA GLU A 74 18.10 -12.90 2.14
C GLU A 74 18.48 -13.19 0.68
N ARG A 75 17.50 -13.48 -0.18
CA ARG A 75 17.70 -13.70 -1.63
C ARG A 75 18.31 -12.48 -2.31
N LEU A 76 17.77 -11.29 -2.04
CA LEU A 76 18.29 -10.03 -2.57
C LEU A 76 19.69 -9.72 -2.03
N GLY A 77 19.96 -10.01 -0.76
CA GLY A 77 21.29 -9.87 -0.15
C GLY A 77 22.33 -10.74 -0.85
N VAL A 78 22.00 -12.00 -1.17
CA VAL A 78 22.88 -12.89 -1.94
C VAL A 78 23.10 -12.35 -3.36
N ALA A 79 22.05 -11.93 -4.05
CA ALA A 79 22.16 -11.37 -5.40
C ALA A 79 23.04 -10.11 -5.44
N PHE A 80 22.91 -9.24 -4.44
CA PHE A 80 23.75 -8.04 -4.29
C PHE A 80 25.22 -8.40 -4.07
N LEU A 81 25.51 -9.39 -3.21
CA LEU A 81 26.88 -9.88 -3.00
C LEU A 81 27.48 -10.48 -4.29
N GLU A 82 26.69 -11.22 -5.07
CA GLU A 82 27.15 -11.74 -6.37
C GLU A 82 27.48 -10.63 -7.37
N GLU A 83 26.67 -9.57 -7.43
CA GLU A 83 26.97 -8.39 -8.27
C GLU A 83 28.24 -7.68 -7.82
N LEU A 84 28.43 -7.52 -6.50
CA LEU A 84 29.63 -6.90 -5.94
C LEU A 84 30.90 -7.69 -6.29
N VAL A 85 30.85 -9.02 -6.19
CA VAL A 85 31.94 -9.92 -6.61
C VAL A 85 32.19 -9.79 -8.11
N ARG A 86 31.13 -9.71 -8.93
CA ARG A 86 31.23 -9.54 -10.38
C ARG A 86 31.90 -8.21 -10.76
N TRP A 87 31.54 -7.12 -10.08
CA TRP A 87 32.16 -5.80 -10.27
C TRP A 87 33.62 -5.80 -9.83
N SER A 88 33.93 -6.40 -8.68
CA SER A 88 35.32 -6.57 -8.22
C SER A 88 36.17 -7.35 -9.22
N ALA A 89 35.65 -8.47 -9.75
CA ALA A 89 36.32 -9.26 -10.77
C ALA A 89 36.52 -8.48 -12.09
N ARG A 90 35.57 -7.62 -12.47
CA ARG A 90 35.72 -6.72 -13.62
C ARG A 90 36.83 -5.70 -13.38
N GLY A 91 36.82 -5.02 -12.23
CA GLY A 91 37.86 -4.06 -11.86
C GLY A 91 39.27 -4.67 -11.84
N VAL A 92 39.41 -5.91 -11.35
CA VAL A 92 40.70 -6.63 -11.39
C VAL A 92 41.16 -6.94 -12.81
N ARG A 93 40.24 -7.26 -13.73
CA ARG A 93 40.58 -7.48 -15.15
C ARG A 93 41.01 -6.18 -15.83
N GLU A 94 40.24 -5.12 -15.66
CA GLU A 94 40.56 -3.79 -16.21
C GLU A 94 41.92 -3.28 -15.69
N GLU A 95 42.22 -3.48 -14.41
CA GLU A 95 43.51 -3.11 -13.82
C GLU A 95 44.67 -3.98 -14.34
N ARG A 96 44.45 -5.27 -14.61
CA ARG A 96 45.45 -6.12 -15.28
C ARG A 96 45.70 -5.68 -16.72
N GLU A 97 44.66 -5.36 -17.47
CA GLU A 97 44.76 -4.85 -18.83
C GLU A 97 45.49 -3.50 -18.86
N ARG A 98 45.20 -2.60 -17.90
CA ARG A 98 45.91 -1.34 -17.72
C ARG A 98 47.41 -1.57 -17.48
N ARG A 99 47.78 -2.46 -16.55
CA ARG A 99 49.20 -2.80 -16.30
C ARG A 99 49.87 -3.45 -17.50
N ALA A 100 49.15 -4.25 -18.28
CA ALA A 100 49.68 -4.83 -19.51
C ALA A 100 49.98 -3.75 -20.57
N MET A 101 49.07 -2.79 -20.76
CA MET A 101 49.30 -1.64 -21.64
C MET A 101 50.45 -0.75 -21.15
N GLU A 102 50.57 -0.54 -19.83
CA GLU A 102 51.68 0.21 -19.24
C GLU A 102 53.03 -0.47 -19.48
N MET A 103 53.12 -1.79 -19.31
CA MET A 103 54.34 -2.56 -19.64
C MET A 103 54.67 -2.52 -21.14
N GLN A 104 53.66 -2.56 -22.02
CA GLN A 104 53.89 -2.39 -23.47
C GLN A 104 54.46 -1.01 -23.79
N LEU A 105 53.92 0.04 -23.16
CA LEU A 105 54.42 1.40 -23.33
C LEU A 105 55.86 1.54 -22.83
N GLN A 106 56.18 0.98 -21.66
CA GLN A 106 57.55 0.95 -21.13
C GLN A 106 58.51 0.21 -22.08
N ARG A 107 58.09 -0.91 -22.66
CA ARG A 107 58.88 -1.65 -23.66
C ARG A 107 59.15 -0.82 -24.92
N LEU A 108 58.13 -0.16 -25.46
CA LEU A 108 58.29 0.71 -26.64
C LEU A 108 59.20 1.91 -26.34
N MET A 109 59.16 2.46 -25.11
CA MET A 109 60.08 3.50 -24.69
C MET A 109 61.52 2.98 -24.58
N ALA A 110 61.73 1.80 -24.01
CA ALA A 110 63.05 1.18 -23.92
C ALA A 110 63.63 0.86 -25.32
N GLU A 111 62.84 0.28 -26.23
CA GLU A 111 63.26 0.02 -27.62
C GLU A 111 63.60 1.32 -28.37
N ARG A 112 62.91 2.43 -28.06
CA ARG A 112 63.23 3.75 -28.61
C ARG A 112 64.55 4.30 -28.07
N GLU A 113 64.84 4.11 -26.77
CA GLU A 113 66.12 4.52 -26.17
C GLU A 113 67.29 3.70 -26.73
N GLU A 114 67.13 2.38 -26.88
CA GLU A 114 68.14 1.50 -27.51
C GLU A 114 68.37 1.87 -28.98
N GLY A 115 67.30 2.12 -29.75
CA GLY A 115 67.40 2.55 -31.14
C GLY A 115 68.03 3.93 -31.33
N ALA A 116 67.79 4.87 -30.41
CA ALA A 116 68.40 6.20 -30.44
C ALA A 116 69.90 6.18 -30.09
N GLY A 117 70.36 5.19 -29.31
CA GLY A 117 71.78 5.01 -29.00
C GLY A 117 72.64 4.50 -30.16
N MET A 118 72.05 3.81 -31.15
CA MET A 118 72.79 3.18 -32.25
C MET A 118 72.90 4.03 -33.53
N VAL A 119 72.16 5.14 -33.64
CA VAL A 119 72.20 6.06 -34.79
C VAL A 119 73.22 7.20 -34.62
N GLY A 120 73.96 7.22 -33.50
CA GLY A 120 74.92 8.29 -33.17
C GLY A 120 76.38 8.07 -33.58
N VAL A 121 76.77 6.94 -34.20
CA VAL A 121 78.21 6.60 -34.35
C VAL A 121 78.67 6.30 -35.79
N GLU A 122 77.81 6.05 -36.77
CA GLU A 122 78.28 5.69 -38.12
C GLU A 122 77.71 6.61 -39.19
N ALA A 123 78.25 7.83 -39.24
CA ALA A 123 78.13 8.73 -40.39
C ALA A 123 79.50 9.31 -40.74
N GLU A 124 80.53 8.47 -40.84
CA GLU A 124 81.62 8.66 -41.78
C GLU A 124 82.15 7.28 -42.21
N ASP A 125 82.26 7.14 -43.53
CA ASP A 125 83.20 6.27 -44.27
C ASP A 125 82.62 5.12 -45.11
N THR A 126 83.13 5.05 -46.35
CA THR A 126 82.99 4.02 -47.40
C THR A 126 81.65 3.93 -48.14
N VAL A 127 81.44 4.35 -49.41
CA VAL A 127 82.18 4.25 -50.70
C VAL A 127 82.26 2.83 -51.27
N ASP A 128 81.53 2.66 -52.37
CA ASP A 128 81.62 1.68 -53.47
C ASP A 128 81.61 0.16 -53.15
N GLN A 129 80.64 -0.59 -53.73
CA GLN A 129 80.91 -1.70 -54.65
C GLN A 129 79.62 -2.41 -55.15
N GLU A 130 79.43 -2.30 -56.47
CA GLU A 130 78.92 -3.29 -57.44
C GLU A 130 77.92 -4.43 -57.10
N VAL A 131 76.89 -4.51 -57.96
CA VAL A 131 76.50 -5.67 -58.80
C VAL A 131 76.07 -6.99 -58.12
N GLY A 132 74.77 -7.27 -58.27
CA GLY A 132 74.30 -8.48 -58.95
C GLY A 132 73.91 -9.71 -58.12
N GLN A 133 73.02 -10.52 -58.74
CA GLN A 133 72.52 -11.86 -58.38
C GLN A 133 71.38 -11.90 -57.34
N ALA A 134 70.14 -12.16 -57.72
CA ALA A 134 69.53 -13.39 -58.25
C ALA A 134 69.16 -14.44 -57.17
N SER A 135 67.88 -14.80 -57.19
CA SER A 135 67.30 -16.14 -56.96
C SER A 135 66.94 -16.62 -55.54
N SER A 136 65.94 -17.52 -55.54
CA SER A 136 65.49 -18.47 -54.51
C SER A 136 64.43 -17.93 -53.54
N VAL A 137 63.12 -18.18 -53.72
CA VAL A 137 62.37 -19.47 -53.66
C VAL A 137 62.66 -20.25 -52.37
N LYS A 138 61.61 -20.36 -51.54
CA LYS A 138 61.24 -21.37 -50.52
C LYS A 138 59.91 -20.85 -49.94
N GLU A 139 58.72 -21.31 -50.34
CA GLU A 139 58.16 -22.66 -50.19
C GLU A 139 58.62 -23.34 -48.89
N ASP A 140 57.78 -23.22 -47.85
CA ASP A 140 57.63 -24.23 -46.82
C ASP A 140 56.14 -24.35 -46.48
N ASP A 141 55.52 -25.34 -47.11
CA ASP A 141 54.37 -26.08 -46.59
C ASP A 141 54.67 -26.59 -45.18
N ARG A 142 53.81 -26.28 -44.20
CA ARG A 142 53.39 -27.28 -43.20
C ARG A 142 51.92 -27.11 -42.82
N ASN A 143 51.20 -28.06 -43.37
CA ASN A 143 49.88 -28.59 -43.08
C ASN A 143 49.73 -29.11 -41.62
N ALA A 144 48.45 -29.32 -41.25
CA ALA A 144 47.90 -30.03 -40.08
C ALA A 144 47.54 -29.16 -38.86
N GLU A 145 46.37 -29.26 -38.23
CA GLU A 145 45.08 -29.92 -38.51
C GLU A 145 44.13 -29.46 -37.38
N THR A 146 42.88 -29.10 -37.73
CA THR A 146 41.65 -29.22 -36.92
C THR A 146 41.54 -28.58 -35.50
N VAL A 147 40.50 -27.76 -35.30
CA VAL A 147 39.24 -28.11 -34.58
C VAL A 147 38.42 -26.82 -34.28
N VAL A 148 37.30 -26.68 -35.00
CA VAL A 148 35.92 -26.28 -34.60
C VAL A 148 35.63 -24.91 -33.94
N ASP A 149 34.81 -24.13 -34.66
CA ASP A 149 33.77 -23.15 -34.29
C ASP A 149 33.86 -22.37 -32.96
N GLU A 150 33.93 -21.02 -33.06
CA GLU A 150 32.79 -20.17 -32.66
C GLU A 150 32.97 -18.71 -33.12
N VAL A 151 31.85 -18.11 -33.51
CA VAL A 151 31.70 -16.81 -34.17
C VAL A 151 31.98 -15.66 -33.21
N GLY A 152 33.11 -14.97 -33.43
CA GLY A 152 33.48 -13.72 -32.75
C GLY A 152 33.45 -12.53 -33.71
N GLU A 153 32.37 -11.77 -33.64
CA GLU A 153 32.07 -10.53 -34.35
C GLU A 153 33.11 -9.45 -34.02
N LYS A 154 33.96 -9.09 -34.99
CA LYS A 154 34.88 -7.94 -34.93
C LYS A 154 34.20 -6.72 -35.53
N HIS A 155 33.97 -5.70 -34.72
CA HIS A 155 33.71 -4.34 -35.18
C HIS A 155 34.98 -3.50 -35.08
N ASP A 156 35.32 -2.90 -36.22
CA ASP A 156 36.38 -1.91 -36.40
C ASP A 156 36.12 -0.64 -35.58
N ALA A 157 37.12 -0.22 -34.82
CA ALA A 157 37.15 1.07 -34.13
C ALA A 157 38.41 1.84 -34.56
N ALA A 158 38.22 2.86 -35.39
CA ALA A 158 39.20 3.92 -35.61
C ALA A 158 38.50 5.21 -36.07
N THR A 159 38.46 6.22 -35.19
CA THR A 159 38.88 7.64 -35.39
C THR A 159 38.32 8.44 -34.21
N SER A 160 39.15 8.83 -33.25
CA SER A 160 39.85 10.12 -33.20
C SER A 160 38.90 11.31 -32.98
N ASP A 161 38.74 11.73 -31.74
CA ASP A 161 38.68 13.17 -31.46
C ASP A 161 39.41 13.54 -30.17
N LYS A 162 40.15 14.64 -30.24
CA LYS A 162 41.07 15.16 -29.23
C LYS A 162 40.31 16.06 -28.25
N GLN A 163 40.49 15.85 -26.94
CA GLN A 163 40.37 16.91 -25.94
C GLN A 163 41.28 16.61 -24.74
N GLY A 164 41.94 17.67 -24.26
CA GLY A 164 43.12 17.63 -23.38
C GLY A 164 42.85 17.26 -21.92
N PRO A 165 43.93 17.21 -21.11
CA PRO A 165 43.87 16.70 -19.75
C PRO A 165 43.29 17.75 -18.80
N ILE A 166 42.12 17.48 -18.24
CA ILE A 166 41.64 18.15 -17.03
C ILE A 166 41.91 17.19 -15.88
N GLU A 167 42.93 17.51 -15.08
CA GLU A 167 43.17 16.91 -13.78
C GLU A 167 42.02 17.25 -12.84
N HIS A 168 40.97 16.42 -12.83
CA HIS A 168 40.05 16.35 -11.71
C HIS A 168 40.63 15.38 -10.70
N ALA A 169 41.21 15.93 -9.64
CA ALA A 169 41.43 15.22 -8.40
C ALA A 169 40.11 14.57 -7.98
N THR A 170 40.05 13.25 -8.02
CA THR A 170 38.97 12.47 -7.41
C THR A 170 39.08 12.68 -5.91
N GLN A 171 38.40 13.70 -5.39
CA GLN A 171 38.00 13.72 -3.99
C GLN A 171 37.15 12.48 -3.78
N ASP A 172 37.71 11.57 -3.01
CA ASP A 172 37.05 10.40 -2.48
C ASP A 172 35.87 10.91 -1.62
N ASP A 173 34.70 11.09 -2.24
CA ASP A 173 33.43 11.46 -1.60
C ASP A 173 32.93 10.29 -0.74
N THR A 174 33.76 9.89 0.21
CA THR A 174 33.37 9.00 1.29
C THR A 174 32.44 9.81 2.18
N ILE A 175 31.13 9.68 1.97
CA ILE A 175 30.11 10.31 2.80
C ILE A 175 30.24 9.72 4.20
N TYR A 176 30.86 10.49 5.10
CA TYR A 176 30.98 10.06 6.48
C TYR A 176 29.66 10.29 7.23
N PRO A 177 29.22 9.34 8.07
CA PRO A 177 27.92 9.42 8.75
C PRO A 177 27.67 10.70 9.57
N HIS A 178 28.74 11.38 10.01
CA HIS A 178 28.62 12.63 10.75
C HIS A 178 28.15 13.83 9.90
N GLN A 179 28.15 13.70 8.57
CA GLN A 179 27.71 14.74 7.63
C GLN A 179 26.20 14.74 7.39
N PHE A 180 25.47 13.71 7.85
CA PHE A 180 24.02 13.68 7.72
C PHE A 180 23.36 14.78 8.56
N ASN A 181 22.27 15.33 8.03
CA ASN A 181 21.41 16.25 8.77
C ASN A 181 20.73 15.49 9.92
N GLU A 182 20.43 16.20 11.02
CA GLU A 182 19.80 15.69 12.22
C GLU A 182 18.48 14.96 11.94
N ALA A 183 17.65 15.51 11.06
CA ALA A 183 16.39 14.88 10.63
C ALA A 183 16.62 13.52 9.92
N THR A 184 17.67 13.42 9.10
CA THR A 184 18.04 12.18 8.42
C THR A 184 18.54 11.14 9.42
N LEU A 185 19.35 11.55 10.40
CA LEU A 185 19.82 10.69 11.47
C LEU A 185 18.66 10.17 12.34
N MET A 186 17.69 11.02 12.70
CA MET A 186 16.50 10.60 13.44
C MET A 186 15.64 9.60 12.66
N THR A 187 15.55 9.77 11.33
CA THR A 187 14.85 8.82 10.47
C THR A 187 15.56 7.47 10.44
N ILE A 188 16.90 7.46 10.35
CA ILE A 188 17.70 6.22 10.39
C ILE A 188 17.59 5.54 11.77
N PHE A 189 17.67 6.30 12.86
CA PHE A 189 17.57 5.76 14.22
C PHE A 189 16.18 5.23 14.58
N ALA A 190 15.11 5.69 13.91
CA ALA A 190 13.78 5.13 14.08
C ALA A 190 13.66 3.66 13.64
N PHE A 191 14.60 3.17 12.81
CA PHE A 191 14.65 1.78 12.32
C PHE A 191 15.70 0.92 13.03
N LEU A 192 16.48 1.47 13.95
CA LEU A 192 17.53 0.75 14.68
C LEU A 192 17.13 0.55 16.14
N ASP A 193 17.49 -0.60 16.70
CA ASP A 193 17.31 -0.83 18.13
C ASP A 193 18.23 0.10 18.94
N PRO A 194 17.85 0.49 20.17
CA PRO A 194 18.67 1.38 21.00
C PRO A 194 20.11 0.90 21.22
N LEU A 195 20.33 -0.42 21.25
CA LEU A 195 21.65 -1.05 21.34
C LEU A 195 22.49 -0.81 20.08
N ASP A 196 21.88 -0.86 18.89
CA ASP A 196 22.55 -0.64 17.62
C ASP A 196 22.91 0.83 17.43
N VAL A 197 22.03 1.75 17.83
CA VAL A 197 22.33 3.20 17.86
C VAL A 197 23.52 3.48 18.77
N MET A 198 23.59 2.83 19.93
CA MET A 198 24.70 2.99 20.87
C MET A 198 26.01 2.39 20.35
N ASN A 199 25.96 1.20 19.72
CA ASN A 199 27.14 0.60 19.08
C ASN A 199 27.63 1.46 17.90
N PHE A 200 26.71 1.99 17.10
CA PHE A 200 27.03 2.91 16.00
C PHE A 200 27.71 4.19 16.51
N ALA A 201 27.21 4.73 17.63
CA ALA A 201 27.81 5.87 18.32
C ALA A 201 29.22 5.55 18.83
N GLN A 202 29.46 4.35 19.36
CA GLN A 202 30.79 3.95 19.86
C GLN A 202 31.85 3.83 18.76
N ILE A 203 31.45 3.39 17.56
CA ILE A 203 32.36 3.24 16.42
C ILE A 203 32.81 4.61 15.88
N ASN A 204 31.97 5.64 16.01
CA ASN A 204 32.28 6.98 15.51
C ASN A 204 32.09 8.06 16.59
N LYS A 205 33.21 8.52 17.16
CA LYS A 205 33.24 9.52 18.24
C LYS A 205 32.53 10.84 17.87
N ALA A 206 32.51 11.24 16.60
CA ALA A 206 31.79 12.42 16.15
C ALA A 206 30.26 12.21 16.17
N MET A 207 29.79 11.01 15.82
CA MET A 207 28.39 10.63 15.96
C MET A 207 27.95 10.54 17.42
N PHE A 208 28.83 10.07 18.31
CA PHE A 208 28.53 9.98 19.74
C PHE A 208 28.16 11.33 20.37
N SER A 209 28.90 12.40 20.06
CA SER A 209 28.59 13.74 20.58
C SER A 209 27.24 14.23 20.08
N ARG A 210 26.94 13.99 18.80
CA ARG A 210 25.70 14.43 18.16
C ARG A 210 24.49 13.64 18.61
N ILE A 211 24.63 12.34 18.86
CA ILE A 211 23.61 11.49 19.48
C ILE A 211 23.36 11.95 20.92
N ASN A 212 24.41 12.27 21.68
CA ASN A 212 24.23 12.82 23.03
C ASN A 212 23.50 14.16 23.04
N GLU A 213 23.73 15.04 22.06
CA GLU A 213 22.96 16.28 21.88
C GLU A 213 21.49 15.98 21.51
N LEU A 214 21.26 15.09 20.55
CA LEU A 214 19.93 14.67 20.07
C LEU A 214 19.05 14.07 21.16
N PHE A 215 19.64 13.24 22.03
CA PHE A 215 18.92 12.59 23.13
C PHE A 215 19.04 13.34 24.46
N GLY A 216 19.62 14.55 24.46
CA GLY A 216 19.76 15.39 25.65
C GLY A 216 20.63 14.79 26.75
N MET A 217 21.44 13.77 26.45
CA MET A 217 22.39 13.15 27.37
C MET A 217 23.68 13.99 27.51
N GLY A 218 23.99 14.81 26.51
CA GLY A 218 25.04 15.80 26.57
C GLY A 218 24.56 17.03 27.33
N GLY A 219 24.60 16.97 28.66
CA GLY A 219 24.29 18.09 29.55
C GLY A 219 25.31 19.23 29.41
N SER A 220 25.30 19.93 28.27
CA SER A 220 25.95 21.22 28.11
C SER A 220 25.01 22.28 28.67
N ALA A 221 24.92 22.30 30.00
CA ALA A 221 24.34 23.42 30.72
C ALA A 221 25.24 24.64 30.52
N GLY A 222 24.79 25.55 29.66
CA GLY A 222 25.18 26.96 29.68
C GLY A 222 26.48 27.30 28.93
N ASN A 223 26.33 27.82 27.71
CA ASN A 223 26.89 29.14 27.39
C ASN A 223 26.27 29.68 26.10
N SER A 224 25.23 30.49 26.23
CA SER A 224 24.79 31.40 25.17
C SER A 224 24.23 32.65 25.84
N ASP A 225 25.17 33.52 26.22
CA ASP A 225 24.94 34.93 26.51
C ASP A 225 24.22 35.60 25.33
N SER A 226 23.09 36.27 25.59
CA SER A 226 22.99 37.73 25.41
C SER A 226 21.60 38.28 25.77
N ASN A 227 21.63 39.27 26.67
CA ASN A 227 20.79 40.46 26.78
C ASN A 227 19.52 40.51 27.66
N GLU A 228 19.76 41.00 28.89
CA GLU A 228 19.11 42.17 29.53
C GLU A 228 17.58 42.33 29.44
N ALA A 229 16.89 42.17 30.57
CA ALA A 229 16.49 43.33 31.41
C ALA A 229 15.77 42.86 32.68
N ALA A 230 16.02 43.60 33.75
CA ALA A 230 15.79 43.26 35.15
C ALA A 230 14.37 43.56 35.68
N ALA A 231 14.14 42.99 36.87
CA ALA A 231 13.16 43.37 37.91
C ALA A 231 11.67 43.06 37.60
N ASN A 232 10.86 42.52 38.50
CA ASN A 232 10.73 42.89 39.91
C ASN A 232 9.79 41.92 40.66
N VAL A 233 10.07 41.73 41.97
CA VAL A 233 9.11 41.54 43.11
C VAL A 233 8.27 40.25 43.25
N SER A 234 8.73 39.42 44.20
CA SER A 234 8.07 38.87 45.40
C SER A 234 6.56 38.88 45.63
N THR A 235 6.13 37.82 46.35
CA THR A 235 5.00 37.68 47.32
C THR A 235 3.58 37.72 46.75
N ASP A 236 2.58 37.01 47.25
CA ASP A 236 2.36 35.93 48.23
C ASP A 236 0.88 35.51 48.02
N ALA A 237 0.50 34.37 48.58
CA ALA A 237 -0.79 33.72 48.50
C ALA A 237 -2.04 34.60 48.74
N THR A 238 -3.14 34.32 48.03
CA THR A 238 -4.48 34.35 48.66
C THR A 238 -5.47 33.42 47.96
N VAL A 239 -6.09 32.57 48.79
CA VAL A 239 -7.23 31.70 48.53
C VAL A 239 -8.54 32.51 48.50
N SER A 240 -9.44 32.22 47.54
CA SER A 240 -10.92 32.14 47.67
C SER A 240 -11.53 32.08 46.25
N ASN A 241 -12.17 31.01 45.80
CA ASN A 241 -13.47 30.44 46.18
C ASN A 241 -14.70 31.15 45.56
N ALA A 242 -15.51 30.31 44.90
CA ALA A 242 -16.93 30.41 44.54
C ALA A 242 -17.44 31.23 43.33
N SER A 243 -17.96 30.45 42.36
CA SER A 243 -19.25 30.57 41.63
C SER A 243 -19.56 31.81 40.77
N ASN A 244 -19.75 31.63 39.45
CA ASN A 244 -21.08 31.39 38.84
C ASN A 244 -20.99 31.32 37.29
N VAL A 245 -21.76 30.40 36.71
CA VAL A 245 -22.57 30.47 35.46
C VAL A 245 -22.01 31.28 34.27
N ASP A 246 -21.77 30.65 33.12
CA ASP A 246 -22.72 30.72 31.99
C ASP A 246 -22.35 29.82 30.79
N VAL A 247 -23.42 29.41 30.13
CA VAL A 247 -23.54 28.64 28.89
C VAL A 247 -23.05 29.47 27.69
N SER A 248 -22.25 28.88 26.78
CA SER A 248 -22.44 28.98 25.31
C SER A 248 -21.35 28.30 24.49
N THR A 249 -21.77 27.28 23.74
CA THR A 249 -21.45 26.98 22.33
C THR A 249 -20.37 27.83 21.66
N ILE A 250 -19.24 27.21 21.28
CA ILE A 250 -18.32 27.75 20.28
C ILE A 250 -18.04 26.69 19.20
N ARG A 251 -18.53 26.99 18.00
CA ARG A 251 -18.22 26.38 16.71
C ARG A 251 -17.20 27.28 16.01
N PRO A 252 -16.11 26.77 15.40
CA PRO A 252 -15.17 27.62 14.66
C PRO A 252 -15.68 27.97 13.24
N PRO A 253 -15.26 29.13 12.67
CA PRO A 253 -15.91 29.79 11.54
C PRO A 253 -15.30 29.45 10.17
N LEU A 254 -16.13 29.53 9.11
CA LEU A 254 -15.70 29.62 7.71
C LEU A 254 -15.40 31.09 7.31
N PRO A 255 -14.45 31.33 6.39
CA PRO A 255 -14.21 32.65 5.81
C PRO A 255 -15.12 32.97 4.60
N PRO A 256 -15.28 34.27 4.26
CA PRO A 256 -16.40 34.79 3.47
C PRO A 256 -16.16 34.86 1.95
N THR A 257 -17.25 34.66 1.21
CA THR A 257 -17.49 35.15 -0.15
C THR A 257 -17.66 36.66 -0.18
N SER A 258 -16.93 37.34 -1.08
CA SER A 258 -17.25 38.70 -1.52
C SER A 258 -17.39 38.71 -3.05
N ALA A 259 -18.55 39.18 -3.49
CA ALA A 259 -18.95 39.42 -4.87
C ALA A 259 -18.73 40.90 -5.24
N ALA A 260 -18.49 41.16 -6.53
CA ALA A 260 -18.87 42.34 -7.33
C ALA A 260 -17.81 42.57 -8.44
N SER A 261 -18.06 43.08 -9.65
CA SER A 261 -19.22 43.27 -10.52
C SER A 261 -18.67 43.90 -11.81
N ALA A 262 -18.97 43.29 -12.97
CA ALA A 262 -19.26 43.93 -14.28
C ALA A 262 -18.13 44.74 -15.02
N PRO A 263 -18.38 45.30 -16.23
CA PRO A 263 -18.06 44.67 -17.53
C PRO A 263 -17.27 45.56 -18.51
N VAL A 264 -16.55 45.00 -19.50
CA VAL A 264 -15.91 45.81 -20.59
C VAL A 264 -16.00 45.14 -21.97
N VAL A 265 -16.88 45.73 -22.79
CA VAL A 265 -16.83 46.10 -24.23
C VAL A 265 -15.70 45.55 -25.13
N ALA A 266 -16.10 45.07 -26.32
CA ALA A 266 -15.29 44.67 -27.50
C ALA A 266 -14.55 45.84 -28.18
N PRO A 267 -13.62 45.64 -29.16
CA PRO A 267 -14.06 45.48 -30.55
C PRO A 267 -13.13 44.64 -31.48
N SER A 268 -13.68 44.39 -32.67
CA SER A 268 -13.20 43.64 -33.85
C SER A 268 -11.96 44.17 -34.57
N SER A 269 -11.38 43.31 -35.45
CA SER A 269 -10.65 43.55 -36.74
C SER A 269 -9.30 42.81 -36.79
N ALA A 270 -8.74 42.31 -37.91
CA ALA A 270 -9.20 41.98 -39.26
C ALA A 270 -8.09 41.12 -39.93
N SER A 271 -8.50 40.18 -40.81
CA SER A 271 -7.87 39.81 -42.10
C SER A 271 -6.45 39.13 -42.08
N VAL A 272 -5.98 38.31 -43.04
CA VAL A 272 -6.04 38.30 -44.51
C VAL A 272 -5.58 36.90 -45.06
N THR A 273 -6.40 36.27 -45.93
CA THR A 273 -6.13 35.61 -47.24
C THR A 273 -5.07 34.52 -47.50
N SER A 274 -5.50 33.37 -48.07
CA SER A 274 -5.17 32.82 -49.43
C SER A 274 -5.69 31.37 -49.55
N MET A 275 -6.73 31.05 -50.33
CA MET A 275 -6.93 30.89 -51.79
C MET A 275 -6.19 29.71 -52.48
N SER A 276 -7.02 28.79 -53.00
CA SER A 276 -6.94 27.96 -54.24
C SER A 276 -7.17 26.46 -53.93
N SER A 277 -8.30 25.81 -54.24
CA SER A 277 -9.02 25.51 -55.50
C SER A 277 -9.01 23.99 -55.79
N THR A 278 -10.15 23.32 -55.50
CA THR A 278 -10.94 22.33 -56.31
C THR A 278 -10.26 21.20 -57.13
N PRO A 279 -10.99 20.16 -57.58
CA PRO A 279 -11.93 19.27 -56.90
C PRO A 279 -11.74 17.77 -57.30
N SER A 280 -12.62 16.90 -56.77
CA SER A 280 -13.26 15.75 -57.47
C SER A 280 -13.08 14.34 -56.86
N THR A 281 -14.26 13.75 -56.61
CA THR A 281 -14.69 12.34 -56.77
C THR A 281 -13.93 11.20 -56.10
N GLY A 282 -14.65 10.46 -55.24
CA GLY A 282 -14.28 9.08 -54.89
C GLY A 282 -14.98 8.58 -53.63
N ALA A 283 -16.11 7.90 -53.81
CA ALA A 283 -16.90 7.27 -52.76
C ALA A 283 -16.17 6.07 -52.11
N ALA A 284 -16.21 5.96 -50.77
CA ALA A 284 -16.26 4.70 -50.01
C ALA A 284 -16.55 4.97 -48.52
N PRO A 285 -17.33 4.11 -47.83
CA PRO A 285 -17.91 4.41 -46.52
C PRO A 285 -16.93 4.14 -45.36
N LYS A 286 -16.87 5.08 -44.41
CA LYS A 286 -16.25 4.88 -43.10
C LYS A 286 -17.30 4.32 -42.14
N THR A 287 -17.13 3.06 -41.74
CA THR A 287 -17.83 2.44 -40.62
C THR A 287 -17.12 2.82 -39.32
N SER A 288 -17.81 3.56 -38.45
CA SER A 288 -17.37 3.80 -37.07
C SER A 288 -17.75 2.61 -36.19
N PRO A 289 -16.87 2.08 -35.32
CA PRO A 289 -17.27 1.14 -34.29
C PRO A 289 -17.97 1.89 -33.16
N LYS A 290 -19.18 1.42 -32.86
CA LYS A 290 -20.10 1.90 -31.85
C LYS A 290 -19.54 1.52 -30.46
N LEU A 291 -19.18 2.53 -29.66
CA LEU A 291 -18.83 2.37 -28.25
C LEU A 291 -20.02 1.79 -27.49
N PHE A 292 -19.79 0.68 -26.79
CA PHE A 292 -20.73 0.10 -25.83
C PHE A 292 -20.90 1.06 -24.65
N ALA A 293 -22.07 1.67 -24.54
CA ALA A 293 -22.52 2.31 -23.31
C ALA A 293 -23.00 1.22 -22.35
N MET A 294 -22.34 1.07 -21.21
CA MET A 294 -22.83 0.23 -20.11
C MET A 294 -23.95 0.97 -19.36
N PRO A 295 -25.08 0.33 -19.04
CA PRO A 295 -26.14 0.94 -18.26
C PRO A 295 -25.79 1.01 -16.78
N SER A 296 -25.93 2.22 -16.22
CA SER A 296 -25.87 2.53 -14.79
C SER A 296 -27.14 2.00 -14.07
N PRO A 297 -27.05 1.40 -12.88
CA PRO A 297 -28.24 0.94 -12.15
C PRO A 297 -28.96 2.11 -11.45
N SER A 298 -30.15 2.41 -11.96
CA SER A 298 -31.08 3.39 -11.38
C SER A 298 -31.69 2.89 -10.07
N ILE A 299 -31.54 3.68 -9.01
CA ILE A 299 -32.26 3.55 -7.73
C ILE A 299 -33.69 4.10 -7.93
N PRO A 300 -34.77 3.41 -7.51
CA PRO A 300 -36.12 3.96 -7.61
C PRO A 300 -36.34 5.07 -6.58
N SER A 301 -36.44 6.30 -7.07
CA SER A 301 -37.01 7.45 -6.35
C SER A 301 -38.53 7.31 -6.33
N ILE A 302 -39.09 7.02 -5.15
CA ILE A 302 -40.53 7.12 -4.90
C ILE A 302 -40.83 8.58 -4.53
N VAL A 303 -41.38 9.29 -5.52
CA VAL A 303 -42.13 10.53 -5.34
C VAL A 303 -43.55 10.17 -4.93
N GLY A 304 -43.99 10.68 -3.79
CA GLY A 304 -45.37 10.57 -3.33
C GLY A 304 -45.63 11.47 -2.13
N GLY A 305 -46.29 12.59 -2.35
CA GLY A 305 -47.12 13.28 -1.36
C GLY A 305 -48.42 13.71 -2.03
N PRO A 306 -49.35 14.40 -1.35
CA PRO A 306 -49.60 14.46 0.09
C PRO A 306 -51.07 14.08 0.42
N SER A 307 -51.37 13.58 1.63
CA SER A 307 -52.75 13.66 2.15
C SER A 307 -52.83 13.57 3.67
N SER A 308 -53.41 14.63 4.22
CA SER A 308 -54.02 14.77 5.53
C SER A 308 -54.98 13.62 5.87
N GLY A 309 -54.99 13.17 7.14
CA GLY A 309 -56.01 12.23 7.61
C GLY A 309 -55.67 11.51 8.92
N SER A 310 -56.13 12.07 10.02
CA SER A 310 -56.27 11.47 11.35
C SER A 310 -57.14 10.19 11.36
N SER A 311 -56.71 9.13 12.05
CA SER A 311 -57.51 8.09 12.77
C SER A 311 -56.54 7.03 13.35
N TRP A 312 -56.35 6.89 14.66
CA TRP A 312 -57.13 6.08 15.62
C TRP A 312 -57.34 4.60 15.25
N LEU A 313 -56.87 3.75 16.18
CA LEU A 313 -57.17 2.32 16.45
C LEU A 313 -56.45 1.17 15.69
N SER A 314 -55.66 0.45 16.51
CA SER A 314 -55.63 -1.02 16.66
C SER A 314 -54.92 -1.88 15.60
N ARG A 315 -53.73 -2.37 15.97
CA ARG A 315 -53.41 -3.80 15.77
C ARG A 315 -52.39 -4.33 16.78
N PHE A 316 -52.84 -5.33 17.55
CA PHE A 316 -52.10 -6.16 18.49
C PHE A 316 -50.98 -6.98 17.83
N GLY A 317 -49.96 -7.32 18.62
CA GLY A 317 -48.92 -8.30 18.33
C GLY A 317 -47.62 -7.89 19.02
N ALA A 318 -47.49 -7.99 20.35
CA ALA A 318 -47.14 -9.21 21.09
C ALA A 318 -45.81 -9.84 20.62
N THR A 319 -44.70 -9.40 21.23
CA THR A 319 -43.61 -10.28 21.71
C THR A 319 -42.95 -9.57 22.88
N ALA A 320 -43.17 -10.13 24.07
CA ALA A 320 -42.44 -9.85 25.29
C ALA A 320 -41.11 -10.61 25.26
N ASP A 321 -40.02 -9.96 25.67
CA ASP A 321 -39.22 -10.28 26.86
C ASP A 321 -37.97 -9.39 26.86
N SER A 322 -37.82 -8.49 27.83
CA SER A 322 -37.28 -8.73 29.18
C SER A 322 -35.78 -9.03 29.09
N THR A 323 -34.88 -8.05 29.28
CA THR A 323 -34.30 -7.62 30.59
C THR A 323 -33.58 -8.78 31.27
N SER A 324 -32.32 -8.74 31.71
CA SER A 324 -31.35 -7.66 31.88
C SER A 324 -29.99 -8.30 32.17
N ALA A 325 -28.98 -7.44 32.07
CA ALA A 325 -27.63 -7.50 32.59
C ALA A 325 -27.46 -8.15 33.98
N ALA A 326 -26.25 -8.70 34.27
CA ALA A 326 -25.29 -8.00 35.13
C ALA A 326 -23.94 -8.72 35.34
N SER A 327 -22.89 -7.91 35.20
CA SER A 327 -21.68 -7.80 36.04
C SER A 327 -20.78 -9.00 36.33
N THR A 328 -19.62 -8.95 35.69
CA THR A 328 -18.29 -9.36 36.17
C THR A 328 -17.78 -8.51 37.34
N THR A 329 -17.15 -9.14 38.34
CA THR A 329 -15.80 -8.85 38.88
C THR A 329 -15.37 -9.97 39.86
N PRO A 330 -14.06 -10.16 40.14
CA PRO A 330 -13.43 -11.47 40.10
C PRO A 330 -13.18 -12.13 41.47
N SER A 331 -13.06 -13.46 41.45
CA SER A 331 -12.62 -14.27 42.59
C SER A 331 -11.19 -14.77 42.42
N THR A 332 -10.54 -14.81 43.57
CA THR A 332 -9.20 -15.29 43.90
C THR A 332 -9.03 -16.81 43.72
N LYS A 333 -7.75 -17.18 43.52
CA LYS A 333 -7.14 -18.52 43.43
C LYS A 333 -7.53 -19.53 44.54
N ASN A 334 -7.72 -20.78 44.08
CA ASN A 334 -7.11 -22.05 44.52
C ASN A 334 -7.52 -22.80 45.82
N THR A 335 -7.96 -24.07 45.58
CA THR A 335 -7.58 -25.37 46.23
C THR A 335 -8.25 -25.88 47.54
N PRO A 336 -8.30 -27.23 47.77
CA PRO A 336 -9.44 -27.97 48.36
C PRO A 336 -9.06 -28.75 49.67
N PRO A 337 -9.69 -29.89 50.03
CA PRO A 337 -10.86 -30.00 50.92
C PRO A 337 -10.54 -30.72 52.26
N THR A 338 -11.20 -30.39 53.37
CA THR A 338 -11.25 -31.30 54.53
C THR A 338 -12.41 -31.01 55.51
N HIS A 339 -13.14 -32.09 55.82
CA HIS A 339 -14.01 -32.42 56.95
C HIS A 339 -14.60 -31.36 57.92
N ALA A 340 -15.91 -31.58 58.12
CA ALA A 340 -16.64 -31.65 59.39
C ALA A 340 -17.36 -30.39 59.92
N ARG A 341 -18.52 -30.73 60.53
CA ARG A 341 -19.36 -29.99 61.49
C ARG A 341 -20.45 -29.09 60.93
N SER A 342 -21.68 -29.60 61.06
CA SER A 342 -22.85 -28.84 61.50
C SER A 342 -22.51 -27.99 62.73
N PRO A 343 -23.09 -26.78 62.87
CA PRO A 343 -24.42 -26.70 63.45
C PRO A 343 -25.36 -25.66 62.80
N SER A 344 -26.65 -25.94 62.93
CA SER A 344 -27.80 -25.02 62.99
C SER A 344 -27.52 -23.51 63.00
N SER A 345 -28.17 -22.74 62.10
CA SER A 345 -29.19 -21.74 62.47
C SER A 345 -29.58 -20.83 61.29
N SER A 346 -30.89 -20.77 61.03
CA SER A 346 -31.69 -19.65 60.49
C SER A 346 -31.38 -19.11 59.08
N SER A 347 -32.03 -19.69 58.07
CA SER A 347 -32.43 -18.97 56.84
C SER A 347 -33.93 -18.70 56.88
N ILE A 348 -34.26 -17.42 56.84
CA ILE A 348 -35.60 -16.84 56.84
C ILE A 348 -36.30 -17.24 55.55
N GLY A 349 -37.21 -18.20 55.65
CA GLY A 349 -38.19 -18.51 54.61
C GLY A 349 -39.23 -17.39 54.56
N SER A 350 -39.27 -16.67 53.46
CA SER A 350 -40.37 -15.77 53.11
C SER A 350 -41.54 -16.63 52.64
N THR A 351 -42.29 -17.15 53.61
CA THR A 351 -43.58 -17.80 53.39
C THR A 351 -44.57 -16.74 52.91
N THR A 352 -44.93 -16.79 51.63
CA THR A 352 -46.14 -16.15 51.11
C THR A 352 -47.34 -16.79 51.79
N VAL A 353 -47.87 -16.08 52.79
CA VAL A 353 -49.10 -16.42 53.49
C VAL A 353 -50.28 -16.13 52.54
N PRO A 354 -51.11 -17.12 52.17
CA PRO A 354 -52.42 -16.82 51.60
C PRO A 354 -53.24 -16.12 52.67
N SER A 355 -53.62 -14.87 52.41
CA SER A 355 -54.50 -14.05 53.25
C SER A 355 -55.91 -14.64 53.26
N SER A 356 -56.10 -15.75 53.97
CA SER A 356 -57.41 -16.10 54.52
C SER A 356 -57.52 -15.35 55.84
N ASP A 357 -58.15 -14.17 55.82
CA ASP A 357 -58.67 -13.51 57.01
C ASP A 357 -59.59 -14.50 57.74
N PRO A 358 -59.24 -15.02 58.93
CA PRO A 358 -60.28 -15.43 59.85
C PRO A 358 -60.87 -14.14 60.37
N GLU A 359 -61.98 -13.73 59.77
CA GLU A 359 -62.90 -12.76 60.35
C GLU A 359 -63.32 -13.31 61.73
N ILE A 360 -62.53 -13.01 62.77
CA ILE A 360 -62.88 -13.27 64.16
C ILE A 360 -64.06 -12.36 64.43
N LYS A 361 -65.25 -12.85 64.10
CA LYS A 361 -66.54 -12.31 64.53
C LYS A 361 -66.57 -12.39 66.05
N LEU A 362 -65.96 -11.39 66.69
CA LEU A 362 -66.19 -11.05 68.08
C LEU A 362 -67.72 -10.96 68.23
N ASN A 363 -68.28 -11.98 68.88
CA ASN A 363 -69.71 -12.14 69.09
C ASN A 363 -70.25 -10.80 69.61
N ALA A 364 -71.14 -10.13 68.87
CA ALA A 364 -71.59 -8.76 69.16
C ALA A 364 -72.12 -8.61 70.59
N THR A 365 -72.61 -9.71 71.18
CA THR A 365 -73.00 -9.87 72.57
C THR A 365 -71.86 -9.67 73.58
N MET A 366 -70.65 -10.13 73.27
CA MET A 366 -69.46 -9.97 74.11
C MET A 366 -68.92 -8.53 74.06
N ALA A 367 -68.93 -7.91 72.86
CA ALA A 367 -68.60 -6.51 72.69
C ALA A 367 -69.57 -5.58 73.45
N ASN A 368 -70.89 -5.87 73.40
CA ASN A 368 -71.90 -5.13 74.16
C ASN A 368 -71.76 -5.32 75.69
N SER A 369 -71.41 -6.52 76.16
CA SER A 369 -71.14 -6.77 77.58
C SER A 369 -69.91 -6.02 78.11
N MET A 370 -68.88 -5.84 77.28
CA MET A 370 -67.69 -5.06 77.64
C MET A 370 -67.98 -3.56 77.60
N ALA A 371 -68.74 -3.10 76.61
CA ALA A 371 -69.15 -1.71 76.50
C ALA A 371 -70.00 -1.25 77.71
N ALA A 372 -70.85 -2.11 78.26
CA ALA A 372 -71.68 -1.80 79.44
C ALA A 372 -70.90 -1.72 80.76
N LYS A 373 -69.69 -2.29 80.84
CA LYS A 373 -68.83 -2.29 82.05
C LYS A 373 -67.82 -1.15 82.07
N LEU A 374 -67.59 -0.51 80.93
CA LEU A 374 -66.67 0.62 80.81
C LEU A 374 -67.39 1.90 81.20
N THR A 375 -66.74 2.73 82.01
CA THR A 375 -67.24 4.07 82.31
C THR A 375 -67.26 4.92 81.03
N PRO A 376 -68.16 5.92 80.91
CA PRO A 376 -68.24 6.77 79.71
C PRO A 376 -66.90 7.45 79.35
N ALA A 377 -66.05 7.73 80.35
CA ALA A 377 -64.71 8.28 80.16
C ALA A 377 -63.74 7.29 79.49
N GLU A 378 -63.75 6.02 79.89
CA GLU A 378 -62.92 4.97 79.28
C GLU A 378 -63.35 4.68 77.84
N LEU A 379 -64.67 4.70 77.59
CA LEU A 379 -65.24 4.49 76.26
C LEU A 379 -64.82 5.61 75.28
N SER A 380 -64.76 6.86 75.75
CA SER A 380 -64.22 8.00 74.97
C SER A 380 -62.74 7.82 74.62
N ILE A 381 -61.93 7.29 75.55
CA ILE A 381 -60.51 7.03 75.31
C ILE A 381 -60.34 5.91 74.28
N ILE A 382 -61.08 4.82 74.41
CA ILE A 382 -61.05 3.69 73.47
C ILE A 382 -61.48 4.14 72.08
N LEU A 383 -62.52 4.96 71.95
CA LEU A 383 -62.94 5.57 70.67
C LEU A 383 -61.81 6.41 70.06
N ARG A 384 -61.18 7.31 70.83
CA ARG A 384 -60.03 8.09 70.36
C ARG A 384 -58.84 7.22 69.97
N MET A 385 -58.59 6.14 70.69
CA MET A 385 -57.53 5.18 70.34
C MET A 385 -57.85 4.42 69.07
N ARG A 386 -59.11 4.01 68.86
CA ARG A 386 -59.57 3.36 67.63
C ARG A 386 -59.48 4.29 66.43
N GLU A 387 -59.90 5.55 66.58
CA GLU A 387 -59.77 6.57 65.52
C GLU A 387 -58.30 6.81 65.17
N LYS A 388 -57.42 6.90 66.18
CA LYS A 388 -55.97 6.99 65.96
C LYS A 388 -55.40 5.75 65.26
N LEU A 389 -55.81 4.55 65.67
CA LEU A 389 -55.38 3.30 65.06
C LEU A 389 -55.84 3.23 63.59
N GLN A 390 -57.10 3.53 63.33
CA GLN A 390 -57.67 3.57 61.98
C GLN A 390 -56.97 4.61 61.10
N LYS A 391 -56.61 5.77 61.67
CA LYS A 391 -55.81 6.77 60.97
C LYS A 391 -54.40 6.27 60.66
N CYS A 392 -53.72 5.65 61.63
CA CYS A 392 -52.41 5.03 61.40
C CYS A 392 -52.46 3.90 60.36
N GLU A 393 -53.52 3.10 60.33
CA GLU A 393 -53.74 2.05 59.33
C GLU A 393 -53.96 2.64 57.94
N ALA A 394 -54.77 3.71 57.83
CA ALA A 394 -54.98 4.43 56.58
C ALA A 394 -53.69 5.08 56.07
N ASP A 395 -52.92 5.72 56.95
CA ASP A 395 -51.62 6.31 56.62
C ASP A 395 -50.63 5.20 56.19
N ALA A 396 -50.59 4.06 56.89
CA ALA A 396 -49.75 2.92 56.50
C ALA A 396 -50.14 2.33 55.13
N ALA A 397 -51.45 2.25 54.84
CA ALA A 397 -51.94 1.84 53.52
C ALA A 397 -51.52 2.84 52.43
N ARG A 398 -51.64 4.14 52.71
CA ARG A 398 -51.19 5.19 51.80
C ARG A 398 -49.69 5.11 51.53
N TRP A 399 -48.86 4.94 52.56
CA TRP A 399 -47.41 4.78 52.39
C TRP A 399 -47.04 3.52 51.61
N ARG A 400 -47.79 2.42 51.75
CA ARG A 400 -47.59 1.23 50.91
C ARG A 400 -47.90 1.52 49.45
N GLN A 401 -49.02 2.18 49.16
CA GLN A 401 -49.39 2.55 47.80
C GLN A 401 -48.39 3.52 47.17
N GLU A 402 -47.97 4.56 47.91
CA GLU A 402 -46.96 5.51 47.42
C GLU A 402 -45.61 4.82 47.16
N LYS A 403 -45.24 3.81 47.97
CA LYS A 403 -44.07 2.97 47.73
C LYS A 403 -44.20 2.13 46.47
N GLU A 404 -45.34 1.47 46.26
CA GLU A 404 -45.61 0.67 45.06
C GLU A 404 -45.58 1.53 43.79
N ASP A 405 -46.19 2.72 43.81
CA ASP A 405 -46.14 3.69 42.72
C ASP A 405 -44.72 4.19 42.43
N ALA A 406 -43.92 4.43 43.46
CA ALA A 406 -42.52 4.83 43.31
C ALA A 406 -41.67 3.71 42.70
N VAL A 407 -41.89 2.46 43.11
CA VAL A 407 -41.21 1.28 42.54
C VAL A 407 -41.61 1.08 41.06
N ALA A 408 -42.89 1.23 40.73
CA ALA A 408 -43.36 1.14 39.33
C ALA A 408 -42.74 2.24 38.45
N LYS A 409 -42.64 3.48 38.96
CA LYS A 409 -41.96 4.58 38.26
C LYS A 409 -40.48 4.28 38.06
N LEU A 410 -39.78 3.80 39.09
CA LEU A 410 -38.36 3.46 38.98
C LEU A 410 -38.14 2.37 37.92
N ALA A 411 -38.93 1.30 37.95
CA ALA A 411 -38.85 0.21 36.96
C ALA A 411 -39.09 0.72 35.53
N SER A 412 -40.06 1.64 35.33
CA SER A 412 -40.30 2.24 34.01
C SER A 412 -39.13 3.10 33.51
N VAL A 413 -38.47 3.84 34.41
CA VAL A 413 -37.30 4.66 34.09
C VAL A 413 -36.08 3.77 33.80
N GLU A 414 -35.92 2.68 34.54
CA GLU A 414 -34.88 1.68 34.29
C GLU A 414 -35.05 1.03 32.92
N ALA A 415 -36.27 0.65 32.53
CA ALA A 415 -36.54 0.10 31.20
C ALA A 415 -36.21 1.10 30.07
N VAL A 416 -36.55 2.38 30.22
CA VAL A 416 -36.20 3.42 29.24
C VAL A 416 -34.67 3.62 29.18
N LYS A 417 -34.00 3.59 30.33
CA LYS A 417 -32.53 3.69 30.41
C LYS A 417 -31.87 2.52 29.69
N GLU A 418 -32.31 1.28 29.93
CA GLU A 418 -31.77 0.09 29.26
C GLU A 418 -32.00 0.15 27.74
N PHE A 419 -33.17 0.61 27.30
CA PHE A 419 -33.45 0.83 25.88
C PHE A 419 -32.51 1.87 25.26
N LEU A 420 -32.30 3.01 25.93
CA LEU A 420 -31.38 4.05 25.44
C LEU A 420 -29.93 3.58 25.41
N VAL A 421 -29.47 2.86 26.44
CA VAL A 421 -28.12 2.27 26.47
C VAL A 421 -27.94 1.28 25.32
N THR A 422 -28.95 0.45 25.04
CA THR A 422 -28.91 -0.48 23.91
C THR A 422 -28.84 0.27 22.58
N LYS A 423 -29.65 1.33 22.40
CA LYS A 423 -29.62 2.17 21.19
C LYS A 423 -28.29 2.90 20.99
N VAL A 424 -27.68 3.39 22.07
CA VAL A 424 -26.35 4.02 22.02
C VAL A 424 -25.29 2.99 21.61
N ARG A 425 -25.32 1.79 22.20
CA ARG A 425 -24.42 0.69 21.80
C ARG A 425 -24.60 0.26 20.35
N ASP A 426 -25.84 0.16 19.87
CA ASP A 426 -26.13 -0.15 18.47
C ASP A 426 -25.59 0.94 17.53
N ALA A 427 -25.69 2.21 17.94
CA ALA A 427 -25.15 3.33 17.17
C ALA A 427 -23.62 3.34 17.18
N GLU A 428 -22.99 3.08 18.32
CA GLU A 428 -21.53 2.92 18.44
C GLU A 428 -21.02 1.78 17.56
N ALA A 429 -21.69 0.62 17.60
CA ALA A 429 -21.33 -0.52 16.74
C ALA A 429 -21.47 -0.18 15.24
N ARG A 430 -22.49 0.58 14.85
CA ARG A 430 -22.64 1.04 13.46
C ARG A 430 -21.55 2.02 13.04
N VAL A 431 -21.16 2.94 13.92
CA VAL A 431 -20.06 3.88 13.67
C VAL A 431 -18.74 3.14 13.51
N GLU A 432 -18.50 2.11 14.34
CA GLU A 432 -17.29 1.30 14.24
C GLU A 432 -17.22 0.53 12.91
N VAL A 433 -18.32 -0.08 12.47
CA VAL A 433 -18.39 -0.75 11.15
C VAL A 433 -18.13 0.24 10.02
N GLN A 434 -18.73 1.45 10.07
CA GLN A 434 -18.48 2.49 9.06
C GLN A 434 -17.02 2.97 9.06
N ARG A 435 -16.38 3.02 10.23
CA ARG A 435 -14.96 3.36 10.38
C ARG A 435 -14.07 2.31 9.72
N GLU A 436 -14.33 1.03 9.97
CA GLU A 436 -13.60 -0.09 9.35
C GLU A 436 -13.80 -0.12 7.82
N GLU A 437 -15.04 0.09 7.33
CA GLU A 437 -15.33 0.20 5.89
C GLU A 437 -14.56 1.37 5.24
N MET A 438 -14.47 2.52 5.91
CA MET A 438 -13.70 3.67 5.42
C MET A 438 -12.19 3.37 5.36
N GLU A 439 -11.64 2.69 6.38
CA GLU A 439 -10.24 2.25 6.38
C GLU A 439 -9.95 1.24 5.26
N GLU A 440 -10.89 0.34 4.97
CA GLU A 440 -10.76 -0.59 3.85
C GLU A 440 -10.78 0.12 2.50
N VAL A 441 -11.66 1.11 2.32
CA VAL A 441 -11.69 1.94 1.11
C VAL A 441 -10.38 2.72 0.95
N GLN A 442 -9.84 3.30 2.03
CA GLN A 442 -8.53 3.98 1.99
C GLN A 442 -7.40 3.03 1.59
N ARG A 443 -7.39 1.81 2.14
CA ARG A 443 -6.40 0.78 1.79
C ARG A 443 -6.49 0.40 0.31
N LYS A 444 -7.70 0.19 -0.21
CA LYS A 444 -7.93 -0.09 -1.64
C LYS A 444 -7.45 1.06 -2.51
N ASN A 445 -7.72 2.32 -2.13
CA ASN A 445 -7.25 3.49 -2.87
C ASN A 445 -5.72 3.57 -2.94
N LEU A 446 -5.01 3.19 -1.87
CA LEU A 446 -3.54 3.13 -1.88
C LEU A 446 -3.03 2.05 -2.83
N VAL A 447 -3.63 0.86 -2.81
CA VAL A 447 -3.28 -0.22 -3.75
C VAL A 447 -3.56 0.19 -5.19
N ASP A 448 -4.70 0.82 -5.47
CA ASP A 448 -5.03 1.32 -6.80
C ASP A 448 -4.02 2.39 -7.27
N GLN A 449 -3.56 3.25 -6.35
CA GLN A 449 -2.51 4.23 -6.65
C GLN A 449 -1.18 3.55 -7.01
N GLU A 450 -0.78 2.50 -6.30
CA GLU A 450 0.41 1.71 -6.64
C GLU A 450 0.29 1.06 -8.02
N VAL A 451 -0.89 0.51 -8.35
CA VAL A 451 -1.16 -0.07 -9.68
C VAL A 451 -1.10 0.98 -10.77
N ILE A 452 -1.66 2.18 -10.55
CA ILE A 452 -1.59 3.30 -11.51
C ILE A 452 -0.14 3.69 -11.75
N VAL A 453 0.66 3.88 -10.70
CA VAL A 453 2.08 4.22 -10.82
C VAL A 453 2.86 3.15 -11.59
N PHE A 454 2.59 1.87 -11.32
CA PHE A 454 3.21 0.76 -12.04
C PHE A 454 2.83 0.75 -13.54
N LEU A 455 1.55 0.99 -13.86
CA LEU A 455 1.08 1.06 -15.23
C LEU A 455 1.70 2.25 -15.97
N ASP A 456 1.79 3.42 -15.33
CA ASP A 456 2.43 4.62 -15.90
C ASP A 456 3.93 4.38 -16.16
N GLU A 457 4.65 3.76 -15.21
CA GLU A 457 6.06 3.39 -15.41
C GLU A 457 6.23 2.40 -16.57
N LYS A 458 5.32 1.42 -16.69
CA LYS A 458 5.33 0.44 -17.79
C LYS A 458 5.03 1.10 -19.14
N VAL A 459 4.07 2.02 -19.21
CA VAL A 459 3.77 2.80 -20.42
C VAL A 459 4.98 3.63 -20.81
N ASN A 460 5.60 4.35 -19.87
CA ASN A 460 6.81 5.14 -20.13
C ASN A 460 7.97 4.28 -20.65
N ARG A 461 8.18 3.07 -20.10
CA ARG A 461 9.18 2.11 -20.62
C ARG A 461 8.89 1.71 -22.06
N LEU A 462 7.65 1.33 -22.36
CA LEU A 462 7.24 0.94 -23.71
C LEU A 462 7.35 2.10 -24.71
N GLU A 463 6.98 3.32 -24.31
CA GLU A 463 7.14 4.52 -25.15
C GLU A 463 8.61 4.79 -25.47
N LYS A 464 9.50 4.60 -24.50
CA LYS A 464 10.96 4.70 -24.71
C LYS A 464 11.45 3.63 -25.68
N GLU A 465 11.04 2.37 -25.50
CA GLU A 465 11.41 1.28 -26.42
C GLU A 465 10.91 1.54 -27.85
N VAL A 466 9.67 2.01 -28.02
CA VAL A 466 9.13 2.40 -29.32
C VAL A 466 9.93 3.53 -29.95
N LYS A 467 10.34 4.53 -29.15
CA LYS A 467 11.18 5.64 -29.62
C LYS A 467 12.56 5.15 -30.07
N ASP A 468 13.17 4.21 -29.34
CA ASP A 468 14.47 3.62 -29.67
C ASP A 468 14.40 2.73 -30.91
N VAL A 469 13.33 1.94 -31.08
CA VAL A 469 13.10 1.17 -32.30
C VAL A 469 12.92 2.10 -33.50
N LYS A 470 12.17 3.19 -33.34
CA LYS A 470 11.96 4.18 -34.41
C LYS A 470 13.25 4.90 -34.82
N SER A 471 14.14 5.20 -33.87
CA SER A 471 15.44 5.82 -34.18
C SER A 471 16.37 4.83 -34.91
N ARG A 472 16.38 3.55 -34.51
CA ARG A 472 17.10 2.48 -35.22
C ARG A 472 16.55 2.24 -36.63
N GLU A 473 15.24 2.23 -36.80
CA GLU A 473 14.60 2.12 -38.12
C GLU A 473 15.01 3.30 -39.03
N ALA A 474 15.05 4.51 -38.49
CA ALA A 474 15.50 5.68 -39.24
C ALA A 474 16.98 5.58 -39.65
N SER A 475 17.86 5.10 -38.75
CA SER A 475 19.29 4.89 -39.05
C SER A 475 19.48 3.83 -40.14
N THR A 476 18.87 2.65 -39.98
CA THR A 476 18.98 1.55 -40.97
C THR A 476 18.40 1.94 -42.33
N LYS A 477 17.33 2.72 -42.36
CA LYS A 477 16.76 3.26 -43.60
C LYS A 477 17.69 4.26 -44.28
N GLN A 478 18.36 5.11 -43.50
CA GLN A 478 19.36 6.05 -44.01
C GLN A 478 20.58 5.31 -44.58
N GLU A 479 21.10 4.31 -43.85
CA GLU A 479 22.21 3.47 -44.31
C GLU A 479 21.85 2.73 -45.61
N ALA A 480 20.64 2.17 -45.71
CA ALA A 480 20.15 1.53 -46.93
C ALA A 480 20.08 2.51 -48.10
N ALA A 481 19.60 3.75 -47.88
CA ALA A 481 19.57 4.78 -48.90
C ALA A 481 20.98 5.18 -49.37
N ASP A 482 21.94 5.27 -48.46
CA ASP A 482 23.34 5.59 -48.77
C ASP A 482 24.01 4.46 -49.58
N ILE A 483 23.71 3.19 -49.26
CA ILE A 483 24.19 2.04 -50.03
C ILE A 483 23.62 2.06 -51.45
N VAL A 484 22.32 2.31 -51.60
CA VAL A 484 21.67 2.44 -52.92
C VAL A 484 22.32 3.58 -53.72
N ALA A 485 22.51 4.76 -53.13
CA ALA A 485 23.15 5.89 -53.80
C ALA A 485 24.61 5.60 -54.20
N LYS A 486 25.38 4.88 -53.37
CA LYS A 486 26.74 4.42 -53.71
C LYS A 486 26.72 3.42 -54.88
N ASN A 487 25.77 2.49 -54.88
CA ASN A 487 25.64 1.50 -55.95
C ASN A 487 25.19 2.15 -57.27
N GLU A 488 24.27 3.11 -57.24
CA GLU A 488 23.89 3.89 -58.42
C GLU A 488 25.07 4.63 -59.05
N LYS A 489 25.95 5.22 -58.23
CA LYS A 489 27.19 5.86 -58.71
C LYS A 489 28.12 4.84 -59.38
N LYS A 490 28.32 3.66 -58.77
CA LYS A 490 29.14 2.58 -59.36
C LYS A 490 28.57 2.09 -60.70
N VAL A 491 27.25 1.87 -60.77
CA VAL A 491 26.55 1.47 -61.99
C VAL A 491 26.72 2.53 -63.09
N ARG A 492 26.66 3.81 -62.74
CA ARG A 492 26.91 4.92 -63.69
C ARG A 492 28.33 4.88 -64.25
N VAL A 493 29.35 4.76 -63.39
CA VAL A 493 30.76 4.66 -63.82
C VAL A 493 31.00 3.46 -64.72
N LEU A 494 30.47 2.27 -64.36
CA LEU A 494 30.59 1.08 -65.21
C LEU A 494 29.89 1.25 -66.56
N SER A 495 28.74 1.94 -66.58
CA SER A 495 28.02 2.24 -67.81
C SER A 495 28.79 3.19 -68.72
N ASP A 496 29.43 4.22 -68.14
CA ASP A 496 30.28 5.16 -68.87
C ASP A 496 31.55 4.48 -69.41
N MET A 497 32.17 3.59 -68.64
CA MET A 497 33.32 2.79 -69.06
C MET A 497 32.96 1.85 -70.22
N LEU A 498 31.85 1.11 -70.13
CA LEU A 498 31.35 0.27 -71.22
C LEU A 498 31.01 1.09 -72.47
N ARG A 499 30.51 2.32 -72.30
CA ARG A 499 30.25 3.22 -73.43
C ARG A 499 31.56 3.66 -74.08
N PHE A 500 32.56 4.04 -73.28
CA PHE A 500 33.89 4.42 -73.77
C PHE A 500 34.56 3.27 -74.52
N GLU A 501 34.53 2.04 -74.00
CA GLU A 501 35.08 0.87 -74.68
C GLU A 501 34.38 0.61 -76.03
N ARG A 502 33.05 0.72 -76.10
CA ARG A 502 32.31 0.60 -77.36
C ARG A 502 32.70 1.68 -78.37
N GLU A 503 32.87 2.92 -77.91
CA GLU A 503 33.30 4.04 -78.76
C GLU A 503 34.73 3.86 -79.25
N GLN A 504 35.63 3.40 -78.37
CA GLN A 504 37.01 3.06 -78.70
C GLN A 504 37.08 1.93 -79.74
N MET A 505 36.31 0.86 -79.54
CA MET A 505 36.21 -0.25 -80.51
C MET A 505 35.68 0.22 -81.86
N ALA A 506 34.68 1.10 -81.89
CA ALA A 506 34.17 1.68 -83.13
C ALA A 506 35.20 2.58 -83.82
N SER A 507 35.98 3.36 -83.07
CA SER A 507 37.10 4.17 -83.61
C SER A 507 38.19 3.29 -84.20
N ASN A 508 38.62 2.26 -83.46
CA ASN A 508 39.61 1.28 -83.91
C ASN A 508 39.15 0.56 -85.18
N GLU A 509 37.87 0.18 -85.26
CA GLU A 509 37.30 -0.42 -86.46
C GLU A 509 37.33 0.54 -87.66
N LYS A 510 37.03 1.82 -87.44
CA LYS A 510 37.09 2.87 -88.46
C LYS A 510 38.51 3.11 -88.95
N GLU A 511 39.47 3.20 -88.03
CA GLU A 511 40.90 3.32 -88.34
C GLU A 511 41.40 2.12 -89.13
N TRP A 512 41.09 0.90 -88.69
CA TRP A 512 41.44 -0.32 -89.42
C TRP A 512 40.85 -0.34 -90.84
N LYS A 513 39.59 0.06 -91.01
CA LYS A 513 38.97 0.19 -92.35
C LYS A 513 39.68 1.24 -93.20
N ASN A 514 40.14 2.34 -92.62
CA ASN A 514 40.89 3.37 -93.32
C ASN A 514 42.28 2.86 -93.74
N THR A 515 43.03 2.22 -92.83
CA THR A 515 44.33 1.59 -93.15
C THR A 515 44.16 0.53 -94.22
N LYS A 516 43.14 -0.32 -94.13
CA LYS A 516 42.80 -1.29 -95.17
C LYS A 516 42.54 -0.62 -96.52
N LYS A 517 41.82 0.52 -96.55
CA LYS A 517 41.61 1.29 -97.80
C LYS A 517 42.91 1.84 -98.37
N VAL A 518 43.81 2.35 -97.52
CA VAL A 518 45.13 2.85 -97.94
C VAL A 518 45.96 1.73 -98.54
N LEU A 519 46.09 0.59 -97.84
CA LEU A 519 46.80 -0.58 -98.34
C LEU A 519 46.23 -1.10 -99.66
N VAL A 520 44.90 -1.14 -99.81
CA VAL A 520 44.26 -1.52 -101.07
C VAL A 520 44.62 -0.55 -102.21
N LYS A 521 44.74 0.76 -101.93
CA LYS A 521 45.18 1.75 -102.93
C LYS A 521 46.65 1.56 -103.30
N GLU A 522 47.52 1.33 -102.31
CA GLU A 522 48.95 1.08 -102.54
C GLU A 522 49.17 -0.20 -103.36
N VAL A 523 48.51 -1.31 -103.00
CA VAL A 523 48.59 -2.56 -103.76
C VAL A 523 48.11 -2.37 -105.20
N LYS A 524 47.02 -1.61 -105.41
CA LYS A 524 46.55 -1.27 -106.77
C LYS A 524 47.59 -0.42 -107.51
N SER A 525 48.21 0.55 -106.85
CA SER A 525 49.26 1.40 -107.41
C SER A 525 50.49 0.60 -107.81
N CYS A 526 50.99 -0.29 -106.93
CA CYS A 526 52.11 -1.18 -107.22
C CYS A 526 51.79 -2.12 -108.39
N ARG A 527 50.59 -2.71 -108.43
CA ARG A 527 50.16 -3.53 -109.57
C ARG A 527 50.13 -2.74 -110.88
N ALA A 528 49.62 -1.51 -110.87
CA ALA A 528 49.63 -0.65 -112.05
C ALA A 528 51.06 -0.30 -112.51
N HIS A 529 51.97 -0.06 -111.56
CA HIS A 529 53.38 0.19 -111.85
C HIS A 529 54.09 -1.03 -112.45
N ILE A 530 53.83 -2.24 -111.91
CA ILE A 530 54.33 -3.49 -112.49
C ILE A 530 53.85 -3.65 -113.93
N VAL A 531 52.55 -3.48 -114.18
CA VAL A 531 51.98 -3.55 -115.54
C VAL A 531 52.62 -2.50 -116.47
N SER A 532 52.91 -1.30 -115.96
CA SER A 532 53.62 -0.27 -116.73
C SER A 532 55.05 -0.69 -117.09
N LEU A 533 55.79 -1.27 -116.15
CA LEU A 533 57.15 -1.78 -116.37
C LEU A 533 57.17 -3.00 -117.31
N GLU A 534 56.18 -3.88 -117.22
CA GLU A 534 56.00 -5.01 -118.16
C GLU A 534 55.74 -4.50 -119.58
N ALA A 535 54.90 -3.46 -119.73
CA ALA A 535 54.67 -2.83 -121.03
C ALA A 535 55.92 -2.12 -121.59
N GLU A 536 56.77 -1.53 -120.73
CA GLU A 536 58.07 -0.98 -121.14
C GLU A 536 59.10 -2.06 -121.52
N LEU A 537 58.96 -3.29 -121.02
CA LEU A 537 59.87 -4.40 -121.30
C LEU A 537 59.50 -5.17 -122.59
N GLU A 538 58.23 -5.16 -122.98
CA GLU A 538 57.71 -5.81 -124.20
C GLU A 538 57.74 -4.91 -125.45
N GLY A 539 57.86 -3.59 -125.30
CA GLY A 539 57.98 -2.61 -126.39
C GLY A 539 59.42 -2.26 -126.71
#